data_AF-A0A1I7SJL1-F1
#
_entry.id   AF-A0A1I7SJL1-F1
#
_cell.length_a   1.000
_cell.length_b   1.000
_cell.length_c   1.000
_cell.angle_alpha   90.00
_cell.angle_beta   90.00
_cell.angle_gamma   90.00
#
_symmetry.space_group_name_H-M   'P 1'
#
loop_
_entity.id
_entity.type
_entity.pdbx_description
1 polymer ?
#
loop_
_entity_poly.entity_id
_entity_poly.type
_entity_poly.pdbx_seq_one_letter_code
_entity_poly.pdbx_strand_id
1 'polypeptide(L)'
;CNIIFLTILYFPTNFISSHAFQKLNPLILPAFTQSYVLLIVQPIFLSTLFNAELVPEQTASSLFMILHSPILTLLRQQLQAEEVLSDKLSLSLYAANSHLIKLLYTYYPAVLQNFHFTYVEMLPRMCLHLRNYVLDAAVESTWTVYEPDRSFEEYCQTPQMNTHPSVHADLANIISSDLREVVDAYLQNRSSIDPLHNICAFLKQPDEEGVPQYNFTLINGMVLYLGVKAINELRGSNQKITVFNAQNTAEANVFTYLMVSLCNEGKERVLSGIWRKFLVEIYSDGPDPVAKNVPFCIREVLKMWQNASLSK
;
A
#
# COMPACT_ATOMS: atom_id res chain seq x y z
N CYS A 1 -17.86 -12.82 29.40
CA CYS A 1 -16.66 -12.58 28.58
C CYS A 1 -15.42 -13.33 29.08
N ASN A 2 -15.00 -13.22 30.34
CA ASN A 2 -13.74 -13.81 30.84
C ASN A 2 -13.63 -15.35 30.73
N ILE A 3 -14.73 -16.10 30.77
CA ILE A 3 -14.70 -17.57 30.69
C ILE A 3 -14.47 -18.06 29.25
N ILE A 4 -15.13 -17.45 28.26
CA ILE A 4 -14.86 -17.70 26.82
C ILE A 4 -13.42 -17.28 26.47
N PHE A 5 -12.92 -16.22 27.12
CA PHE A 5 -11.56 -15.68 26.98
C PHE A 5 -10.49 -16.71 27.37
N LEU A 6 -10.68 -17.43 28.47
CA LEU A 6 -9.75 -18.46 28.94
C LEU A 6 -9.77 -19.71 28.05
N THR A 7 -10.94 -20.12 27.55
CA THR A 7 -11.05 -21.35 26.75
C THR A 7 -10.49 -21.20 25.33
N ILE A 8 -10.57 -20.00 24.73
CA ILE A 8 -10.05 -19.72 23.38
C ILE A 8 -8.52 -19.48 23.38
N LEU A 9 -7.96 -18.94 24.47
CA LEU A 9 -6.52 -18.63 24.57
C LEU A 9 -5.67 -19.82 25.04
N TYR A 10 -6.24 -20.80 25.75
CA TYR A 10 -5.52 -21.99 26.23
C TYR A 10 -5.48 -23.17 25.23
N PHE A 11 -6.22 -23.11 24.13
CA PHE A 11 -6.16 -24.14 23.09
C PHE A 11 -5.01 -23.83 22.11
N PRO A 12 -4.09 -24.77 21.85
CA PRO A 12 -2.90 -24.56 21.00
C PRO A 12 -3.22 -24.48 19.50
N THR A 13 -4.48 -24.23 19.13
CA THR A 13 -4.93 -24.17 17.75
C THR A 13 -5.18 -22.72 17.35
N ASN A 14 -4.10 -21.99 17.07
CA ASN A 14 -4.10 -20.63 16.49
C ASN A 14 -5.14 -20.45 15.37
N PHE A 15 -5.35 -21.50 14.57
CA PHE A 15 -6.33 -21.53 13.49
C PHE A 15 -7.79 -21.50 13.98
N ILE A 16 -8.11 -22.21 15.07
CA ILE A 16 -9.47 -22.27 15.63
C ILE A 16 -9.84 -20.92 16.25
N SER A 17 -8.91 -20.29 16.98
CA SER A 17 -9.12 -18.97 17.57
C SER A 17 -9.25 -17.88 16.51
N SER A 18 -8.42 -17.92 15.46
CA SER A 18 -8.54 -16.99 14.31
C SER A 18 -9.88 -17.18 13.58
N HIS A 19 -10.30 -18.41 13.34
CA HIS A 19 -11.60 -18.70 12.69
C HIS A 19 -12.79 -18.30 13.57
N ALA A 20 -12.68 -18.45 14.90
CA ALA A 20 -13.69 -17.96 15.84
C ALA A 20 -13.77 -16.43 15.82
N PHE A 21 -12.64 -15.72 15.80
CA PHE A 21 -12.60 -14.27 15.67
C PHE A 21 -13.14 -13.79 14.32
N GLN A 22 -12.89 -14.50 13.23
CA GLN A 22 -13.50 -14.17 11.93
C GLN A 22 -15.03 -14.22 11.97
N LYS A 23 -15.63 -15.11 12.77
CA LYS A 23 -17.10 -15.11 12.97
C LYS A 23 -17.59 -13.91 13.77
N LEU A 24 -16.72 -13.28 14.55
CA LEU A 24 -16.99 -12.06 15.31
C LEU A 24 -16.65 -10.78 14.52
N ASN A 25 -16.62 -10.87 13.19
CA ASN A 25 -16.26 -9.77 12.29
C ASN A 25 -17.04 -8.48 12.63
N PRO A 26 -16.35 -7.36 12.92
CA PRO A 26 -16.95 -6.06 13.19
C PRO A 26 -17.97 -5.56 12.15
N LEU A 27 -17.84 -5.97 10.88
CA LEU A 27 -18.80 -5.63 9.81
C LEU A 27 -20.14 -6.36 9.98
N ILE A 28 -20.14 -7.53 10.63
CA ILE A 28 -21.36 -8.32 10.91
C ILE A 28 -21.90 -7.95 12.30
N LEU A 29 -21.02 -7.68 13.27
CA LEU A 29 -21.37 -7.34 14.65
C LEU A 29 -20.75 -6.00 15.08
N PRO A 30 -21.26 -4.85 14.59
CA PRO A 30 -20.68 -3.53 14.89
C PRO A 30 -20.59 -3.21 16.39
N ALA A 31 -21.58 -3.65 17.17
CA ALA A 31 -21.60 -3.46 18.62
C ALA A 31 -20.45 -4.16 19.37
N PHE A 32 -19.80 -5.16 18.74
CA PHE A 32 -18.69 -5.90 19.32
C PHE A 32 -17.31 -5.34 18.92
N THR A 33 -17.24 -4.31 18.07
CA THR A 33 -16.00 -3.79 17.48
C THR A 33 -14.92 -3.46 18.52
N GLN A 34 -15.27 -2.82 19.63
CA GLN A 34 -14.31 -2.45 20.67
C GLN A 34 -13.71 -3.70 21.36
N SER A 35 -14.56 -4.66 21.72
CA SER A 35 -14.10 -5.93 22.31
C SER A 35 -13.29 -6.76 21.31
N TYR A 36 -13.65 -6.71 20.03
CA TYR A 36 -12.91 -7.35 18.95
C TYR A 36 -11.49 -6.81 18.82
N VAL A 37 -11.31 -5.47 18.80
CA VAL A 37 -9.98 -4.84 18.78
C VAL A 37 -9.14 -5.32 19.96
N LEU A 38 -9.72 -5.33 21.16
CA LEU A 38 -9.02 -5.80 22.36
C LEU A 38 -8.61 -7.28 22.26
N LEU A 39 -9.41 -8.13 21.62
CA LEU A 39 -9.10 -9.55 21.41
C LEU A 39 -7.90 -9.75 20.49
N ILE A 40 -7.90 -9.08 19.33
CA ILE A 40 -6.84 -9.29 18.33
C ILE A 40 -5.51 -8.65 18.73
N VAL A 41 -5.51 -7.70 19.68
CA VAL A 41 -4.31 -7.05 20.24
C VAL A 41 -3.73 -7.81 21.44
N GLN A 42 -4.40 -8.86 21.93
CA GLN A 42 -3.93 -9.55 23.14
C GLN A 42 -2.49 -10.07 22.97
N PRO A 43 -1.55 -9.73 23.88
CA PRO A 43 -0.16 -10.13 23.75
C PRO A 43 0.04 -11.65 23.63
N ILE A 44 -0.74 -12.43 24.38
CA ILE A 44 -0.71 -13.91 24.32
C ILE A 44 -1.17 -14.41 22.95
N PHE A 45 -2.23 -13.82 22.39
CA PHE A 45 -2.71 -14.20 21.06
C PHE A 45 -1.65 -13.87 19.99
N LEU A 46 -1.10 -12.65 20.02
CA LEU A 46 -0.10 -12.20 19.05
C LEU A 46 1.20 -12.99 19.14
N SER A 47 1.73 -13.23 20.34
CA SER A 47 2.95 -14.01 20.53
C SER A 47 2.79 -15.45 20.04
N THR A 48 1.59 -16.02 20.19
CA THR A 48 1.30 -17.38 19.72
C THR A 48 1.07 -17.41 18.20
N LEU A 49 0.37 -16.42 17.64
CA LEU A 49 0.12 -16.30 16.20
C LEU A 49 1.41 -16.09 15.41
N PHE A 50 2.30 -15.22 15.90
CA PHE A 50 3.58 -14.88 15.26
C PHE A 50 4.75 -15.75 15.75
N ASN A 51 4.48 -16.85 16.45
CA ASN A 51 5.51 -17.83 16.77
C ASN A 51 5.84 -18.65 15.51
N ALA A 52 7.04 -18.44 14.96
CA ALA A 52 7.52 -19.10 13.75
C ALA A 52 7.61 -20.63 13.86
N GLU A 53 7.74 -21.19 15.07
CA GLU A 53 7.73 -22.65 15.28
C GLU A 53 6.32 -23.24 15.11
N LEU A 54 5.29 -22.44 15.35
CA LEU A 54 3.89 -22.88 15.32
C LEU A 54 3.20 -22.54 13.99
N VAL A 55 3.51 -21.37 13.43
CA VAL A 55 2.85 -20.84 12.24
C VAL A 55 3.90 -20.19 11.33
N PRO A 56 3.96 -20.56 10.03
CA PRO A 56 4.79 -19.86 9.06
C PRO A 56 4.46 -18.36 9.03
N GLU A 57 5.47 -17.50 8.98
CA GLU A 57 5.33 -16.03 9.08
C GLU A 57 4.33 -15.46 8.06
N GLN A 58 4.34 -15.97 6.82
CA GLN A 58 3.41 -15.54 5.77
C GLN A 58 1.96 -15.89 6.11
N THR A 59 1.72 -17.09 6.66
CA THR A 59 0.40 -17.54 7.11
C THR A 59 -0.07 -16.69 8.28
N ALA A 60 0.80 -16.45 9.27
CA ALA A 60 0.50 -15.60 10.42
C ALA A 60 0.13 -14.17 9.98
N SER A 61 0.92 -13.58 9.07
CA SER A 61 0.66 -12.26 8.49
C SER A 61 -0.68 -12.21 7.76
N SER A 62 -0.98 -13.23 6.94
CA SER A 62 -2.25 -13.34 6.21
C SER A 62 -3.45 -13.46 7.15
N LEU A 63 -3.35 -14.30 8.18
CA LEU A 63 -4.40 -14.45 9.19
C LEU A 63 -4.64 -13.14 9.93
N PHE A 64 -3.58 -12.44 10.31
CA PHE A 64 -3.71 -11.15 10.98
C PHE A 64 -4.36 -10.09 10.07
N MET A 65 -3.99 -10.05 8.79
CA MET A 65 -4.64 -9.15 7.83
C MET A 65 -6.13 -9.42 7.68
N ILE A 66 -6.54 -10.69 7.64
CA ILE A 66 -7.96 -11.05 7.61
C ILE A 66 -8.69 -10.49 8.85
N LEU A 67 -8.06 -10.56 10.03
CA LEU A 67 -8.63 -10.03 11.27
C LEU A 67 -8.63 -8.49 11.33
N HIS A 68 -7.63 -7.83 10.76
CA HIS A 68 -7.52 -6.37 10.79
C HIS A 68 -8.39 -5.69 9.71
N SER A 69 -8.59 -6.34 8.56
CA SER A 69 -9.30 -5.79 7.40
C SER A 69 -10.72 -5.25 7.69
N PRO A 70 -11.54 -5.85 8.58
CA PRO A 70 -12.84 -5.29 8.91
C PRO A 70 -12.77 -3.94 9.61
N ILE A 71 -11.77 -3.73 10.48
CA ILE A 71 -11.60 -2.50 11.24
C ILE A 71 -11.11 -1.37 10.32
N LEU A 72 -10.24 -1.69 9.36
CA LEU A 72 -9.84 -0.78 8.29
C LEU A 72 -11.03 -0.42 7.39
N THR A 73 -11.87 -1.40 7.06
CA THR A 73 -13.06 -1.19 6.23
C THR A 73 -14.07 -0.27 6.92
N LEU A 74 -14.33 -0.48 8.22
CA LEU A 74 -15.17 0.40 9.02
C LEU A 74 -14.60 1.83 9.05
N LEU A 75 -13.30 1.99 9.30
CA LEU A 75 -12.65 3.31 9.27
C LEU A 75 -12.85 3.99 7.91
N ARG A 76 -12.66 3.26 6.81
CA ARG A 76 -12.85 3.78 5.47
C ARG A 76 -14.28 4.23 5.22
N GLN A 77 -15.28 3.44 5.61
CA GLN A 77 -16.70 3.78 5.46
C GLN A 77 -17.05 5.05 6.24
N GLN A 78 -16.53 5.20 7.47
CA GLN A 78 -16.81 6.39 8.28
C GLN A 78 -16.11 7.65 7.75
N LEU A 79 -14.94 7.52 7.15
CA LEU A 79 -14.15 8.65 6.61
C LEU A 79 -14.43 8.97 5.14
N GLN A 80 -15.38 8.28 4.49
CA GLN A 80 -15.83 8.60 3.14
C GLN A 80 -16.70 9.87 3.09
N ALA A 81 -17.31 10.27 4.21
CA ALA A 81 -18.01 11.54 4.33
C ALA A 81 -17.05 12.62 4.85
N GLU A 82 -16.80 13.66 4.05
CA GLU A 82 -15.79 14.70 4.31
C GLU A 82 -16.02 15.49 5.62
N GLU A 83 -17.22 15.42 6.22
CA GLU A 83 -17.58 16.13 7.47
C GLU A 83 -17.29 15.34 8.77
N VAL A 84 -16.78 14.10 8.71
CA VAL A 84 -16.98 13.11 9.80
C VAL A 84 -15.78 12.92 10.76
N LEU A 85 -14.73 13.74 10.65
CA LEU A 85 -13.60 13.72 11.59
C LEU A 85 -13.94 14.20 13.01
N SER A 86 -15.15 14.72 13.23
CA SER A 86 -15.64 15.16 14.55
C SER A 86 -16.49 14.10 15.29
N ASP A 87 -16.84 12.99 14.65
CA ASP A 87 -17.65 11.94 15.27
C ASP A 87 -16.81 11.02 16.19
N LYS A 88 -17.36 10.69 17.36
CA LYS A 88 -16.72 9.84 18.37
C LYS A 88 -16.37 8.46 17.82
N LEU A 89 -17.21 7.91 16.94
CA LEU A 89 -16.98 6.60 16.33
C LEU A 89 -15.75 6.62 15.42
N SER A 90 -15.64 7.62 14.55
CA SER A 90 -14.50 7.83 13.65
C SER A 90 -13.18 7.99 14.41
N LEU A 91 -13.18 8.80 15.47
CA LEU A 91 -12.02 8.98 16.34
C LEU A 91 -11.62 7.68 17.03
N SER A 92 -12.60 6.91 17.53
CA SER A 92 -12.34 5.61 18.17
C SER A 92 -11.77 4.59 17.18
N LEU A 93 -12.29 4.53 15.96
CA LEU A 93 -11.79 3.63 14.91
C LEU A 93 -10.38 4.04 14.45
N TYR A 94 -10.13 5.34 14.28
CA TYR A 94 -8.80 5.84 13.94
C TYR A 94 -7.78 5.52 15.04
N ALA A 95 -8.14 5.73 16.30
CA ALA A 95 -7.29 5.39 17.44
C ALA A 95 -6.99 3.89 17.51
N ALA A 96 -8.00 3.03 17.28
CA ALA A 96 -7.84 1.58 17.23
C ALA A 96 -6.87 1.14 16.12
N ASN A 97 -7.07 1.63 14.88
CA ASN A 97 -6.18 1.35 13.76
C ASN A 97 -4.76 1.90 14.01
N SER A 98 -4.64 3.09 14.61
CA SER A 98 -3.33 3.66 14.98
C SER A 98 -2.59 2.78 15.98
N HIS A 99 -3.28 2.29 17.00
CA HIS A 99 -2.69 1.40 17.99
C HIS A 99 -2.22 0.09 17.35
N LEU A 100 -3.08 -0.55 16.54
CA LEU A 100 -2.78 -1.78 15.81
C LEU A 100 -1.58 -1.60 14.86
N ILE A 101 -1.58 -0.57 14.02
CA ILE A 101 -0.49 -0.33 13.06
C ILE A 101 0.82 -0.04 13.79
N LYS A 102 0.81 0.76 14.86
CA LYS A 102 2.02 1.03 15.66
C LYS A 102 2.55 -0.22 16.34
N LEU A 103 1.67 -1.06 16.89
CA LEU A 103 2.05 -2.34 17.48
C LEU A 103 2.74 -3.25 16.46
N LEU A 104 2.16 -3.38 15.26
CA LEU A 104 2.76 -4.15 14.17
C LEU A 104 4.08 -3.54 13.74
N TYR A 105 4.16 -2.21 13.59
CA TYR A 105 5.40 -1.52 13.23
C TYR A 105 6.53 -1.82 14.22
N THR A 106 6.24 -1.80 15.53
CA THR A 106 7.25 -2.02 16.56
C THR A 106 7.65 -3.48 16.73
N TYR A 107 6.70 -4.42 16.68
CA TYR A 107 6.96 -5.81 17.08
C TYR A 107 6.86 -6.82 15.94
N TYR A 108 6.10 -6.52 14.88
CA TYR A 108 5.81 -7.44 13.77
C TYR A 108 5.87 -6.73 12.40
N PRO A 109 6.97 -6.02 12.07
CA PRO A 109 7.03 -5.13 10.90
C PRO A 109 6.84 -5.86 9.56
N ALA A 110 7.16 -7.16 9.52
CA ALA A 110 6.97 -8.01 8.35
C ALA A 110 5.50 -8.08 7.89
N VAL A 111 4.52 -7.96 8.80
CA VAL A 111 3.10 -7.93 8.44
C VAL A 111 2.80 -6.70 7.59
N LEU A 112 3.28 -5.54 8.03
CA LEU A 112 3.10 -4.28 7.31
C LEU A 112 3.86 -4.30 5.99
N GLN A 113 5.09 -4.83 5.97
CA GLN A 113 5.88 -4.97 4.76
C GLN A 113 5.20 -5.88 3.72
N ASN A 114 4.75 -7.07 4.12
CA ASN A 114 4.13 -8.03 3.21
C ASN A 114 2.82 -7.51 2.61
N PHE A 115 2.05 -6.74 3.39
CA PHE A 115 0.72 -6.26 3.02
C PHE A 115 0.62 -4.74 2.84
N HIS A 116 1.75 -4.05 2.63
CA HIS A 116 1.77 -2.58 2.49
C HIS A 116 0.85 -2.11 1.35
N PHE A 117 0.78 -2.87 0.25
CA PHE A 117 -0.12 -2.59 -0.86
C PHE A 117 -1.57 -2.55 -0.37
N THR A 118 -2.02 -3.62 0.28
CA THR A 118 -3.39 -3.78 0.79
C THR A 118 -3.73 -2.74 1.86
N TYR A 119 -2.81 -2.46 2.79
CA TYR A 119 -3.01 -1.44 3.81
C TYR A 119 -3.20 -0.06 3.19
N VAL A 120 -2.34 0.34 2.25
CA VAL A 120 -2.43 1.64 1.59
C VAL A 120 -3.69 1.75 0.74
N GLU A 121 -4.16 0.65 0.13
CA GLU A 121 -5.44 0.60 -0.58
C GLU A 121 -6.65 0.77 0.34
N MET A 122 -6.60 0.18 1.54
CA MET A 122 -7.71 0.21 2.49
C MET A 122 -7.77 1.51 3.29
N LEU A 123 -6.62 2.10 3.63
CA LEU A 123 -6.54 3.33 4.41
C LEU A 123 -6.99 4.54 3.57
N PRO A 124 -7.92 5.36 4.08
CA PRO A 124 -8.30 6.62 3.42
C PRO A 124 -7.10 7.54 3.19
N ARG A 125 -7.16 8.35 2.13
CA ARG A 125 -6.07 9.28 1.75
C ARG A 125 -5.71 10.24 2.89
N MET A 126 -6.72 10.72 3.62
CA MET A 126 -6.56 11.62 4.77
C MET A 126 -5.80 10.99 5.95
N CYS A 127 -5.72 9.66 6.04
CA CYS A 127 -4.97 8.95 7.08
C CYS A 127 -3.47 8.87 6.77
N LEU A 128 -2.87 10.01 6.44
CA LEU A 128 -1.47 10.11 5.99
C LEU A 128 -0.50 9.48 6.99
N HIS A 129 -0.71 9.70 8.29
CA HIS A 129 0.16 9.16 9.33
C HIS A 129 0.16 7.64 9.39
N LEU A 130 -1.01 7.02 9.28
CA LEU A 130 -1.14 5.57 9.28
C LEU A 130 -0.50 4.96 8.02
N ARG A 131 -0.69 5.61 6.87
CA ARG A 131 -0.06 5.18 5.60
C ARG A 131 1.47 5.29 5.69
N ASN A 132 2.00 6.34 6.32
CA ASN A 132 3.43 6.50 6.49
C ASN A 132 4.03 5.44 7.42
N TYR A 133 3.38 5.08 8.53
CA TYR A 133 3.85 3.95 9.35
C TYR A 133 3.91 2.63 8.58
N VAL A 134 2.88 2.34 7.77
CA VAL A 134 2.85 1.12 6.95
C VAL A 134 4.02 1.09 5.99
N LEU A 135 4.32 2.22 5.35
CA LEU A 135 5.36 2.31 4.31
C LEU A 135 6.77 2.47 4.86
N ASP A 136 6.90 2.99 6.07
CA ASP A 136 8.17 3.05 6.79
C ASP A 136 8.52 1.73 7.49
N ALA A 137 7.59 0.78 7.52
CA ALA A 137 7.86 -0.54 8.08
C ALA A 137 8.97 -1.24 7.28
N ALA A 138 10.13 -1.36 7.90
CA ALA A 138 11.28 -2.08 7.38
C ALA A 138 11.72 -3.11 8.41
N VAL A 139 12.16 -4.28 7.93
CA VAL A 139 12.84 -5.25 8.80
C VAL A 139 14.29 -4.78 8.96
N GLU A 140 14.79 -4.70 10.18
CA GLU A 140 16.11 -4.15 10.53
C GLU A 140 17.26 -4.74 9.68
N SER A 141 17.16 -6.00 9.26
CA SER A 141 18.14 -6.69 8.42
C SER A 141 18.20 -6.22 6.96
N THR A 142 17.23 -5.43 6.50
CA THR A 142 17.09 -4.98 5.10
C THR A 142 17.43 -3.50 4.89
N TRP A 143 17.75 -2.76 5.95
CA TRP A 143 17.92 -1.31 5.89
C TRP A 143 19.37 -0.90 5.54
N THR A 144 19.54 -0.10 4.50
CA THR A 144 20.65 0.88 4.40
C THR A 144 20.14 2.25 4.83
N VAL A 145 20.61 2.77 5.97
CA VAL A 145 20.25 4.12 6.43
C VAL A 145 20.46 5.10 5.27
N TYR A 146 19.46 5.94 4.99
CA TYR A 146 19.60 6.94 3.94
C TYR A 146 20.76 7.88 4.29
N GLU A 147 21.68 8.04 3.35
CA GLU A 147 22.87 8.87 3.42
C GLU A 147 22.60 10.07 2.51
N PRO A 148 22.46 11.29 3.07
CA PRO A 148 22.11 12.48 2.31
C PRO A 148 23.04 12.77 1.12
N ASP A 149 24.31 12.36 1.23
CA ASP A 149 25.33 12.63 0.22
C ASP A 149 25.45 11.51 -0.83
N ARG A 150 24.73 10.39 -0.66
CA ARG A 150 24.78 9.27 -1.59
C ARG A 150 23.88 9.55 -2.80
N SER A 151 24.45 9.48 -3.99
CA SER A 151 23.75 9.66 -5.26
C SER A 151 22.76 8.52 -5.55
N PHE A 152 21.79 8.78 -6.42
CA PHE A 152 20.82 7.77 -6.86
C PHE A 152 21.52 6.57 -7.54
N GLU A 153 22.55 6.83 -8.34
CA GLU A 153 23.33 5.80 -9.03
C GLU A 153 24.06 4.88 -8.05
N GLU A 154 24.55 5.40 -6.93
CA GLU A 154 25.16 4.62 -5.85
C GLU A 154 24.10 3.77 -5.12
N TYR A 155 22.90 4.30 -4.92
CA TYR A 155 21.77 3.52 -4.40
C TYR A 155 21.38 2.36 -5.31
N CYS A 156 21.32 2.59 -6.62
CA CYS A 156 21.01 1.55 -7.60
C CYS A 156 22.03 0.41 -7.62
N GLN A 157 23.24 0.64 -7.13
CA GLN A 157 24.32 -0.37 -7.07
C GLN A 157 24.32 -1.16 -5.76
N THR A 158 23.48 -0.79 -4.79
CA THR A 158 23.39 -1.52 -3.53
C THR A 158 22.88 -2.95 -3.74
N PRO A 159 23.37 -3.94 -2.97
CA PRO A 159 22.88 -5.32 -3.05
C PRO A 159 21.36 -5.43 -2.86
N GLN A 160 20.79 -4.58 -2.01
CA GLN A 160 19.36 -4.49 -1.72
C GLN A 160 18.53 -4.13 -2.96
N MET A 161 19.07 -3.33 -3.89
CA MET A 161 18.34 -2.97 -5.11
C MET A 161 18.19 -4.15 -6.09
N ASN A 162 18.95 -5.23 -5.88
CA ASN A 162 18.85 -6.46 -6.68
C ASN A 162 17.78 -7.43 -6.14
N THR A 163 17.29 -7.26 -4.92
CA THR A 163 16.23 -8.10 -4.37
C THR A 163 14.85 -7.49 -4.64
N HIS A 164 13.88 -8.33 -5.00
CA HIS A 164 12.49 -7.86 -5.09
C HIS A 164 11.92 -7.70 -3.67
N PRO A 165 11.16 -6.63 -3.39
CA PRO A 165 10.42 -6.54 -2.14
C PRO A 165 9.34 -7.64 -2.10
N SER A 166 9.05 -8.13 -0.90
CA SER A 166 7.90 -9.00 -0.69
C SER A 166 6.61 -8.18 -0.81
N VAL A 167 5.75 -8.53 -1.77
CA VAL A 167 4.47 -7.85 -2.00
C VAL A 167 3.36 -8.90 -2.13
N HIS A 168 2.42 -8.93 -1.19
CA HIS A 168 1.23 -9.77 -1.26
C HIS A 168 0.06 -8.95 -1.82
N ALA A 169 0.10 -8.71 -3.13
CA ALA A 169 -0.97 -8.05 -3.87
C ALA A 169 -1.59 -9.02 -4.87
N ASP A 170 -2.91 -9.17 -4.83
CA ASP A 170 -3.66 -10.01 -5.75
C ASP A 170 -3.93 -9.29 -7.08
N LEU A 171 -2.84 -9.08 -7.84
CA LEU A 171 -2.90 -8.40 -9.14
C LEU A 171 -3.79 -9.15 -10.15
N ALA A 172 -4.00 -10.45 -9.96
CA ALA A 172 -4.88 -11.27 -10.78
C ALA A 172 -6.34 -10.83 -10.66
N ASN A 173 -6.78 -10.54 -9.44
CA ASN A 173 -8.13 -10.04 -9.16
C ASN A 173 -8.28 -8.53 -9.36
N ILE A 174 -7.19 -7.76 -9.21
CA ILE A 174 -7.24 -6.29 -9.39
C ILE A 174 -7.29 -5.91 -10.87
N ILE A 175 -6.49 -6.56 -11.72
CA ILE A 175 -6.38 -6.25 -13.16
C ILE A 175 -7.12 -7.35 -13.92
N SER A 176 -8.19 -6.98 -14.64
CA SER A 176 -8.95 -7.93 -15.48
C SER A 176 -8.07 -8.58 -16.55
N SER A 177 -8.45 -9.77 -17.01
CA SER A 177 -7.79 -10.46 -18.13
C SER A 177 -7.68 -9.55 -19.35
N ASP A 178 -8.77 -8.88 -19.70
CA ASP A 178 -8.88 -8.08 -20.92
C ASP A 178 -7.93 -6.88 -20.89
N LEU A 179 -7.85 -6.18 -19.76
CA LEU A 179 -6.90 -5.08 -19.60
C LEU A 179 -5.46 -5.60 -19.64
N ARG A 180 -5.19 -6.74 -19.00
CA ARG A 180 -3.86 -7.35 -19.01
C ARG A 180 -3.43 -7.72 -20.42
N GLU A 181 -4.31 -8.30 -21.22
CA GLU A 181 -4.03 -8.64 -22.62
C GLU A 181 -3.72 -7.41 -23.46
N VAL A 182 -4.51 -6.33 -23.32
CA VAL A 182 -4.27 -5.05 -24.03
C VAL A 182 -2.92 -4.46 -23.66
N VAL A 183 -2.58 -4.45 -22.37
CA VAL A 183 -1.29 -3.95 -21.87
C VAL A 183 -0.15 -4.82 -22.42
N ASP A 184 -0.26 -6.13 -22.32
CA ASP A 184 0.81 -7.05 -22.72
C ASP A 184 1.07 -7.03 -24.23
N ALA A 185 0.02 -6.90 -25.03
CA ALA A 185 0.13 -6.71 -26.47
C ALA A 185 0.87 -5.41 -26.82
N TYR A 186 0.63 -4.33 -26.08
CA TYR A 186 1.35 -3.07 -26.26
C TYR A 186 2.83 -3.20 -25.88
N LEU A 187 3.13 -3.80 -24.72
CA LEU A 187 4.49 -3.95 -24.22
C LEU A 187 5.39 -4.76 -25.19
N GLN A 188 4.81 -5.73 -25.92
CA GLN A 188 5.53 -6.53 -26.91
C GLN A 188 5.79 -5.78 -28.23
N ASN A 189 4.82 -5.03 -28.76
CA ASN A 189 4.87 -4.53 -30.14
C ASN A 189 5.28 -3.05 -30.26
N ARG A 190 5.05 -2.23 -29.22
CA ARG A 190 5.34 -0.78 -29.15
C ARG A 190 4.90 0.06 -30.37
N SER A 191 4.02 -0.46 -31.23
CA SER A 191 3.85 0.05 -32.60
C SER A 191 2.56 0.84 -32.84
N SER A 192 1.52 0.64 -32.04
CA SER A 192 0.25 1.39 -32.15
C SER A 192 -0.08 2.15 -30.85
N ILE A 193 -0.75 3.29 -31.01
CA ILE A 193 -1.29 4.12 -29.92
C ILE A 193 -2.66 3.62 -29.43
N ASP A 194 -3.37 2.80 -30.22
CA ASP A 194 -4.73 2.34 -29.91
C ASP A 194 -4.82 1.59 -28.57
N PRO A 195 -3.88 0.69 -28.21
CA PRO A 195 -3.90 0.03 -26.91
C PRO A 195 -3.78 1.01 -25.74
N LEU A 196 -3.03 2.11 -25.91
CA LEU A 196 -2.87 3.13 -24.87
C LEU A 196 -4.17 3.88 -24.60
N HIS A 197 -4.93 4.17 -25.66
CA HIS A 197 -6.26 4.76 -25.51
C HIS A 197 -7.22 3.83 -24.75
N ASN A 198 -7.19 2.54 -25.09
CA ASN A 198 -8.00 1.53 -24.41
C ASN A 198 -7.61 1.41 -22.93
N ILE A 199 -6.32 1.43 -22.59
CA ILE A 199 -5.86 1.44 -21.19
C ILE A 199 -6.47 2.64 -20.45
N CYS A 200 -6.42 3.85 -21.01
CA CYS A 200 -7.05 5.01 -20.39
C CYS A 200 -8.56 4.85 -20.17
N ALA A 201 -9.27 4.19 -21.09
CA ALA A 201 -10.69 3.92 -20.96
C ALA A 201 -10.98 2.93 -19.81
N PHE A 202 -10.19 1.86 -19.69
CA PHE A 202 -10.35 0.88 -18.60
C PHE A 202 -10.13 1.48 -17.20
N LEU A 203 -9.29 2.50 -17.07
CA LEU A 203 -9.02 3.14 -15.78
C LEU A 203 -10.19 4.00 -15.28
N LYS A 204 -11.11 4.39 -16.17
CA LYS A 204 -12.28 5.20 -15.84
C LYS A 204 -13.43 4.31 -15.36
N GLN A 205 -14.19 4.82 -14.40
CA GLN A 205 -15.47 4.26 -13.99
C GLN A 205 -16.61 4.95 -14.76
N PRO A 206 -17.78 4.30 -14.91
CA PRO A 206 -18.93 4.96 -15.53
C PRO A 206 -19.29 6.23 -14.76
N ASP A 207 -19.44 7.33 -15.50
CA ASP A 207 -19.78 8.64 -14.94
C ASP A 207 -21.20 8.61 -14.37
N GLU A 208 -21.34 8.77 -13.06
CA GLU A 208 -22.67 8.99 -12.46
C GLU A 208 -23.10 10.48 -12.58
N GLU A 209 -22.17 11.42 -12.80
CA GLU A 209 -22.46 12.88 -12.72
C GLU A 209 -21.64 13.74 -13.70
N GLY A 210 -21.04 13.16 -14.75
CA GLY A 210 -20.19 13.88 -15.72
C GLY A 210 -18.82 14.31 -15.21
N VAL A 211 -18.46 13.90 -13.98
CA VAL A 211 -17.11 13.99 -13.43
C VAL A 211 -16.42 12.64 -13.64
N PRO A 212 -15.29 12.60 -14.39
CA PRO A 212 -14.58 11.35 -14.68
C PRO A 212 -14.10 10.70 -13.38
N GLN A 213 -14.78 9.65 -12.95
CA GLN A 213 -14.35 8.85 -11.81
C GLN A 213 -13.30 7.82 -12.26
N TYR A 214 -12.30 7.58 -11.41
CA TYR A 214 -11.24 6.61 -11.69
C TYR A 214 -11.27 5.46 -10.69
N ASN A 215 -11.03 4.25 -11.20
CA ASN A 215 -10.85 3.10 -10.34
C ASN A 215 -9.44 3.15 -9.72
N PHE A 216 -9.32 3.69 -8.50
CA PHE A 216 -8.03 3.88 -7.85
C PHE A 216 -7.30 2.57 -7.58
N THR A 217 -8.02 1.51 -7.21
CA THR A 217 -7.42 0.20 -6.96
C THR A 217 -6.85 -0.40 -8.24
N LEU A 218 -7.56 -0.21 -9.35
CA LEU A 218 -7.05 -0.59 -10.67
C LEU A 218 -5.81 0.22 -11.05
N ILE A 219 -5.81 1.55 -10.87
CA ILE A 219 -4.65 2.41 -11.15
C ILE A 219 -3.44 1.95 -10.31
N ASN A 220 -3.63 1.73 -9.01
CA ASN A 220 -2.54 1.35 -8.11
C ASN A 220 -2.01 -0.06 -8.41
N GLY A 221 -2.88 -0.99 -8.81
CA GLY A 221 -2.50 -2.30 -9.33
C GLY A 221 -1.72 -2.19 -10.64
N MET A 222 -2.20 -1.35 -11.56
CA MET A 222 -1.55 -1.10 -12.86
C MET A 222 -0.17 -0.50 -12.71
N VAL A 223 0.01 0.49 -11.83
CA VAL A 223 1.32 1.08 -11.53
C VAL A 223 2.29 0.02 -11.02
N LEU A 224 1.85 -0.83 -10.08
CA LEU A 224 2.68 -1.91 -9.55
C LEU A 224 3.02 -2.95 -10.63
N TYR A 225 2.03 -3.34 -11.43
CA TYR A 225 2.19 -4.32 -12.51
C TYR A 225 3.19 -3.87 -13.57
N LEU A 226 3.05 -2.63 -14.06
CA LEU A 226 3.97 -2.02 -15.02
C LEU A 226 5.37 -1.88 -14.41
N GLY A 227 5.48 -1.45 -13.15
CA GLY A 227 6.78 -1.36 -12.47
C GLY A 227 7.51 -2.70 -12.38
N VAL A 228 6.82 -3.77 -12.01
CA VAL A 228 7.39 -5.13 -11.95
C VAL A 228 7.81 -5.61 -13.33
N LYS A 229 7.00 -5.39 -14.36
CA LYS A 229 7.35 -5.76 -15.74
C LYS A 229 8.57 -5.03 -16.26
N ALA A 230 8.65 -3.71 -16.05
CA ALA A 230 9.81 -2.91 -16.44
C ALA A 230 11.10 -3.41 -15.77
N ILE A 231 11.05 -3.72 -14.47
CA ILE A 231 12.21 -4.27 -13.73
C ILE A 231 12.61 -5.63 -14.32
N ASN A 232 11.65 -6.49 -14.63
CA ASN A 232 11.92 -7.81 -15.21
C ASN A 232 12.48 -7.73 -16.64
N GLU A 233 12.00 -6.79 -17.47
CA GLU A 233 12.53 -6.54 -18.82
C GLU A 233 14.00 -6.10 -18.76
N LEU A 234 14.30 -5.13 -17.89
CA LEU A 234 15.67 -4.62 -17.70
C LEU A 234 16.61 -5.71 -17.18
N ARG A 235 16.18 -6.49 -16.18
CA ARG A 235 16.96 -7.60 -15.63
C ARG A 235 17.15 -8.72 -16.66
N GLY A 236 16.11 -9.08 -17.41
CA GLY A 236 16.18 -10.09 -18.47
C GLY A 236 17.10 -9.67 -19.62
N SER A 237 17.24 -8.36 -19.86
CA SER A 237 18.14 -7.80 -20.86
C SER A 237 19.57 -7.54 -20.33
N ASN A 238 19.89 -7.97 -19.10
CA ASN A 238 21.15 -7.68 -18.40
C ASN A 238 21.48 -6.16 -18.33
N GLN A 239 20.46 -5.31 -18.35
CA GLN A 239 20.62 -3.87 -18.22
C GLN A 239 20.54 -3.46 -16.75
N LYS A 240 21.38 -2.49 -16.36
CA LYS A 240 21.32 -1.89 -15.03
C LYS A 240 20.06 -1.04 -14.89
N ILE A 241 19.44 -1.05 -13.72
CA ILE A 241 18.32 -0.17 -13.39
C ILE A 241 18.87 1.24 -13.17
N THR A 242 18.83 2.06 -14.21
CA THR A 242 19.22 3.49 -14.19
C THR A 242 18.06 4.31 -14.73
N VAL A 243 18.04 5.62 -14.45
CA VAL A 243 17.02 6.54 -14.99
C VAL A 243 16.96 6.44 -16.51
N PHE A 244 18.13 6.42 -17.17
CA PHE A 244 18.23 6.33 -18.62
C PHE A 244 17.64 5.03 -19.19
N ASN A 245 17.97 3.87 -18.59
CA ASN A 245 17.44 2.60 -19.08
C ASN A 245 15.94 2.46 -18.79
N ALA A 246 15.48 2.93 -17.63
CA ALA A 246 14.07 2.90 -17.24
C ALA A 246 13.20 3.77 -18.15
N GLN A 247 13.69 4.91 -18.65
CA GLN A 247 12.95 5.77 -19.57
C GLN A 247 12.73 5.15 -20.96
N ASN A 248 13.55 4.18 -21.36
CA ASN A 248 13.50 3.55 -22.68
C ASN A 248 12.63 2.28 -22.74
N THR A 249 11.92 1.93 -21.65
CA THR A 249 11.05 0.75 -21.60
C THR A 249 9.66 1.03 -22.17
N ALA A 250 8.94 -0.02 -22.56
CA ALA A 250 7.56 0.13 -23.05
C ALA A 250 6.63 0.62 -21.93
N GLU A 251 6.87 0.18 -20.70
CA GLU A 251 6.10 0.55 -19.51
C GLU A 251 6.24 2.05 -19.21
N ALA A 252 7.43 2.63 -19.42
CA ALA A 252 7.64 4.07 -19.30
C ALA A 252 6.82 4.88 -20.31
N ASN A 253 6.63 4.35 -21.53
CA ASN A 253 5.74 4.96 -22.52
C ASN A 253 4.28 4.94 -22.06
N VAL A 254 3.83 3.83 -21.45
CA VAL A 254 2.48 3.77 -20.86
C VAL A 254 2.33 4.82 -19.77
N PHE A 255 3.27 4.93 -18.83
CA PHE A 255 3.23 5.96 -17.78
C PHE A 255 3.21 7.38 -18.36
N THR A 256 4.06 7.66 -19.34
CA THR A 256 4.12 8.97 -20.00
C THR A 256 2.80 9.29 -20.68
N TYR A 257 2.20 8.32 -21.38
CA TYR A 257 0.90 8.49 -22.02
C TYR A 257 -0.21 8.76 -21.01
N LEU A 258 -0.23 8.04 -19.88
CA LEU A 258 -1.19 8.28 -18.78
C LEU A 258 -1.05 9.70 -18.23
N MET A 259 0.18 10.18 -18.01
CA MET A 259 0.44 11.52 -17.48
C MET A 259 0.05 12.64 -18.45
N VAL A 260 0.05 12.38 -19.76
CA VAL A 260 -0.41 13.33 -20.78
C VAL A 260 -1.93 13.29 -20.94
N SER A 261 -2.52 12.09 -20.97
CA SER A 261 -3.89 11.87 -21.43
C SER A 261 -4.96 11.94 -20.34
N LEU A 262 -4.61 11.66 -19.08
CA LEU A 262 -5.56 11.72 -17.96
C LEU A 262 -5.83 13.17 -17.52
N CYS A 263 -6.97 13.42 -16.86
CA CYS A 263 -7.21 14.71 -16.22
C CYS A 263 -6.38 14.83 -14.92
N ASN A 264 -6.41 16.01 -14.28
CA ASN A 264 -5.62 16.27 -13.08
C ASN A 264 -5.85 15.24 -11.97
N GLU A 265 -7.10 14.84 -11.73
CA GLU A 265 -7.40 13.80 -10.74
C GLU A 265 -6.71 12.48 -11.12
N GLY A 266 -6.87 12.00 -12.36
CA GLY A 266 -6.23 10.76 -12.81
C GLY A 266 -4.70 10.81 -12.68
N LYS A 267 -4.08 11.96 -13.00
CA LYS A 267 -2.62 12.16 -12.82
C LYS A 267 -2.22 12.07 -11.36
N GLU A 268 -2.94 12.74 -10.46
CA GLU A 268 -2.70 12.65 -9.01
C GLU A 268 -2.82 11.22 -8.50
N ARG A 269 -3.71 10.40 -9.07
CA ARG A 269 -3.84 8.98 -8.71
C ARG A 269 -2.68 8.14 -9.20
N VAL A 270 -2.29 8.30 -10.46
CA VAL A 270 -1.10 7.61 -11.00
C VAL A 270 0.12 7.97 -10.17
N LEU A 271 0.31 9.27 -9.88
CA LEU A 271 1.37 9.73 -9.00
C LEU A 271 1.24 9.12 -7.60
N SER A 272 0.09 9.17 -6.94
CA SER A 272 -0.10 8.53 -5.63
C SER A 272 0.18 7.01 -5.65
N GLY A 273 -0.02 6.33 -6.78
CA GLY A 273 0.28 4.90 -6.92
C GLY A 273 1.77 4.61 -7.01
N ILE A 274 2.53 5.52 -7.63
CA ILE A 274 4.01 5.51 -7.70
C ILE A 274 4.57 5.92 -6.33
N TRP A 275 4.07 7.04 -5.83
CA TRP A 275 4.41 7.71 -4.59
C TRP A 275 3.50 7.22 -3.47
N ARG A 276 3.70 5.98 -3.06
CA ARG A 276 2.89 5.44 -1.96
C ARG A 276 3.12 6.20 -0.67
N LYS A 277 4.35 6.69 -0.46
CA LYS A 277 4.69 7.58 0.67
C LYS A 277 4.33 9.01 0.30
N PHE A 278 3.26 9.54 0.90
CA PHE A 278 2.93 10.95 0.78
C PHE A 278 3.91 11.77 1.61
N LEU A 279 4.68 12.60 0.92
CA LEU A 279 5.53 13.62 1.50
C LEU A 279 4.72 14.63 2.29
N VAL A 280 5.12 14.83 3.54
CA VAL A 280 4.59 15.83 4.49
C VAL A 280 4.88 17.28 4.06
N GLU A 281 5.55 17.53 2.92
CA GLU A 281 5.89 18.90 2.50
C GLU A 281 4.68 19.80 2.15
N ILE A 282 3.48 19.25 2.00
CA ILE A 282 2.25 20.05 1.85
C ILE A 282 1.70 20.53 3.21
N TYR A 283 2.17 19.99 4.34
CA TYR A 283 1.63 20.25 5.70
C TYR A 283 2.69 20.75 6.71
N SER A 284 3.71 21.45 6.24
CA SER A 284 4.69 22.15 7.10
C SER A 284 4.04 23.11 8.11
N ASP A 285 2.84 23.62 7.81
CA ASP A 285 2.11 24.61 8.62
C ASP A 285 0.86 24.05 9.32
N GLY A 286 0.68 22.73 9.37
CA GLY A 286 -0.42 22.09 10.11
C GLY A 286 -0.19 22.06 11.63
N PRO A 287 -1.25 21.98 12.47
CA PRO A 287 -1.17 22.14 13.92
C PRO A 287 -0.50 20.97 14.67
N ASP A 288 0.14 20.03 13.98
CA ASP A 288 0.60 18.77 14.56
C ASP A 288 2.11 18.80 14.93
N PRO A 289 2.48 18.75 16.22
CA PRO A 289 3.86 18.80 16.69
C PRO A 289 4.68 17.51 16.38
N VAL A 290 4.07 16.44 15.86
CA VAL A 290 4.74 15.16 15.58
C VAL A 290 5.37 15.10 14.17
N ALA A 291 5.08 16.08 13.31
CA ALA A 291 5.63 16.20 11.95
C ALA A 291 7.17 16.35 11.89
N LYS A 292 7.83 16.60 13.03
CA LYS A 292 9.29 16.83 13.10
C LYS A 292 10.15 15.57 12.96
N ASN A 293 9.57 14.36 13.03
CA ASN A 293 10.32 13.10 13.10
C ASN A 293 10.20 12.20 11.85
N VAL A 294 9.73 12.72 10.71
CA VAL A 294 9.66 11.94 9.46
C VAL A 294 11.04 11.94 8.78
N PRO A 295 11.60 10.78 8.38
CA PRO A 295 12.91 10.69 7.75
C PRO A 295 13.01 11.49 6.43
N PHE A 296 14.16 12.16 6.24
CA PHE A 296 14.48 13.10 5.17
C PHE A 296 14.55 12.52 3.74
N CYS A 297 14.62 11.19 3.59
CA CYS A 297 14.78 10.48 2.31
C CYS A 297 13.71 10.80 1.24
N ILE A 298 12.65 11.50 1.62
CA ILE A 298 11.57 11.88 0.75
C ILE A 298 11.79 13.26 0.08
N ARG A 299 12.63 14.15 0.63
CA ARG A 299 12.85 15.53 0.09
C ARG A 299 13.50 15.58 -1.29
N GLU A 300 14.40 14.66 -1.59
CA GLU A 300 15.19 14.69 -2.83
C GLU A 300 14.44 14.14 -4.05
N VAL A 301 13.49 13.23 -3.85
CA VAL A 301 12.73 12.65 -4.97
C VAL A 301 11.75 13.69 -5.55
N LEU A 302 11.21 14.60 -4.73
CA LEU A 302 10.37 15.71 -5.21
C LEU A 302 11.19 16.69 -6.10
N LYS A 303 12.45 16.95 -5.73
CA LYS A 303 13.40 17.73 -6.54
C LYS A 303 13.77 17.01 -7.84
N MET A 304 13.95 15.68 -7.82
CA MET A 304 14.20 14.89 -9.04
C MET A 304 13.08 15.07 -10.08
N TRP A 305 11.82 15.16 -9.65
CA TRP A 305 10.68 15.30 -10.57
C TRP A 305 10.29 16.75 -10.89
N GLN A 306 10.58 17.70 -10.00
CA GLN A 306 10.56 19.13 -10.35
C GLN A 306 11.59 19.43 -11.44
N ASN A 307 12.74 18.74 -11.44
CA ASN A 307 13.74 18.82 -12.51
C ASN A 307 13.41 17.94 -13.73
N ALA A 308 12.45 17.01 -13.61
CA ALA A 308 11.92 16.23 -14.72
C ALA A 308 10.80 16.95 -15.48
N SER A 309 10.46 18.20 -15.09
CA SER A 309 9.67 19.07 -15.95
C SER A 309 10.45 19.26 -17.26
N LEU A 310 9.91 18.69 -18.33
CA LEU A 310 10.36 18.84 -19.70
C LEU A 310 10.91 20.25 -19.93
N SER A 311 12.19 20.33 -20.28
CA SER A 311 12.71 21.49 -21.00
C SER A 311 11.75 21.79 -22.15
N LYS A 312 11.32 23.05 -22.24
CA LYS A 312 10.51 23.56 -23.36
C LYS A 312 11.09 23.15 -24.72
#